data_AF-A0A2N9ICY6-F1
#
_entry.id   AF-A0A2N9ICY6-F1
#
_cell.length_a   1.000
_cell.length_b   1.000
_cell.length_c   1.000
_cell.angle_alpha   90.00
_cell.angle_beta   90.00
_cell.angle_gamma   90.00
#
_symmetry.space_group_name_H-M   'P 1'
#
loop_
_entity.id
_entity.type
_entity.pdbx_description
1 polymer ?
#
loop_
_entity_poly.entity_id
_entity_poly.type
_entity_poly.pdbx_seq_one_letter_code
_entity_poly.pdbx_strand_id
1 'polypeptide(L)'
;MDPKLYKAAMTGDLHFLESLNEDDNSNFLCQVTPKKNTVLHVAAEFNQSEFVQAVTLWCPLLFHEANSNGDTPLHVAARVGYSEIVHIFISQAQTLHVDVESGQVERHKELLRKVNEDKETALHCATRNGHYLSVKLLIEADPEFSNFIQRCSGATALPCRCQRFL
;
A
#
# COMPACT_ATOMS: atom_id res chain seq x y z
N MET A 1 4.29 -9.24 -16.92
CA MET A 1 2.85 -9.07 -16.66
C MET A 1 2.16 -9.06 -17.99
N ASP A 2 1.13 -9.89 -18.13
CA ASP A 2 0.27 -9.94 -19.30
C ASP A 2 -0.29 -8.54 -19.61
N PRO A 3 -0.26 -8.07 -20.87
CA PRO A 3 -0.74 -6.75 -21.24
C PRO A 3 -2.22 -6.51 -20.90
N LYS A 4 -3.07 -7.53 -20.94
CA LYS A 4 -4.48 -7.42 -20.57
C LYS A 4 -4.62 -7.22 -19.07
N LEU A 5 -3.87 -7.97 -18.27
CA LEU A 5 -3.85 -7.79 -16.81
C LEU A 5 -3.35 -6.39 -16.42
N TYR A 6 -2.27 -5.93 -17.05
CA TYR A 6 -1.77 -4.58 -16.82
C TYR A 6 -2.81 -3.52 -17.17
N LYS A 7 -3.46 -3.64 -18.35
CA LYS A 7 -4.50 -2.72 -18.78
C LYS A 7 -5.69 -2.74 -17.82
N ALA A 8 -6.15 -3.92 -17.42
CA ALA A 8 -7.25 -4.08 -16.48
C ALA A 8 -6.96 -3.41 -15.14
N ALA A 9 -5.75 -3.61 -14.59
CA ALA A 9 -5.32 -2.97 -13.35
C ALA A 9 -5.21 -1.45 -13.47
N MET A 10 -4.78 -0.95 -14.63
CA MET A 10 -4.66 0.48 -14.90
C MET A 10 -6.04 1.16 -15.06
N THR A 11 -7.01 0.46 -15.66
CA THR A 11 -8.36 1.01 -15.93
C THR A 11 -9.41 0.62 -14.90
N GLY A 12 -9.09 -0.24 -13.95
CA GLY A 12 -10.04 -0.77 -12.96
C GLY A 12 -11.08 -1.72 -13.57
N ASP A 13 -10.70 -2.50 -14.58
CA ASP A 13 -11.62 -3.40 -15.28
C ASP A 13 -11.98 -4.61 -14.40
N LEU A 14 -13.05 -4.47 -13.62
CA LEU A 14 -13.59 -5.53 -12.76
C LEU A 14 -14.16 -6.71 -13.56
N HIS A 15 -14.74 -6.44 -14.73
CA HIS A 15 -15.27 -7.49 -15.60
C HIS A 15 -14.14 -8.41 -16.08
N PHE A 16 -12.94 -7.85 -16.32
CA PHE A 16 -11.77 -8.66 -16.59
C PHE A 16 -11.47 -9.62 -15.43
N LEU A 17 -11.50 -9.16 -14.18
CA LEU A 17 -11.30 -10.02 -13.01
C LEU A 17 -12.36 -11.11 -12.91
N GLU A 18 -13.65 -10.75 -13.02
CA GLU A 18 -14.77 -11.70 -12.98
C GLU A 18 -14.69 -12.77 -14.08
N SER A 19 -14.08 -12.43 -15.21
CA SER A 19 -13.86 -13.38 -16.30
C SER A 19 -12.71 -14.38 -16.07
N LEU A 20 -11.92 -14.20 -15.01
CA LEU A 20 -10.86 -15.12 -14.63
C LEU A 20 -11.44 -16.23 -13.70
N ASN A 21 -11.22 -17.50 -14.04
CA ASN A 21 -11.72 -18.65 -13.27
C ASN A 21 -11.01 -18.81 -11.91
N GLU A 22 -11.76 -18.97 -10.81
CA GLU A 22 -11.23 -19.04 -9.42
C GLU A 22 -9.97 -19.91 -9.24
N ASP A 23 -9.86 -21.05 -9.93
CA ASP A 23 -8.75 -22.01 -9.79
C ASP A 23 -7.41 -21.58 -10.44
N ASP A 24 -7.43 -20.71 -11.46
CA ASP A 24 -6.22 -20.23 -12.18
C ASP A 24 -5.81 -18.80 -11.78
N ASN A 25 -6.66 -18.12 -11.00
CA ASN A 25 -6.57 -16.68 -10.73
C ASN A 25 -5.32 -16.28 -9.96
N SER A 26 -4.94 -17.06 -8.94
CA SER A 26 -3.87 -16.68 -8.02
C SER A 26 -2.52 -16.58 -8.71
N ASN A 27 -2.18 -17.53 -9.59
CA ASN A 27 -0.91 -17.49 -10.33
C ASN A 27 -0.90 -16.40 -11.39
N PHE A 28 -2.05 -16.16 -12.05
CA PHE A 28 -2.14 -15.13 -13.08
C PHE A 28 -1.97 -13.71 -12.50
N LEU A 29 -2.56 -13.43 -11.33
CA LEU A 29 -2.46 -12.14 -10.64
C LEU A 29 -1.08 -11.87 -10.02
N CYS A 30 -0.30 -12.92 -9.72
CA CYS A 30 1.06 -12.81 -9.20
C CYS A 30 2.09 -12.31 -10.24
N GLN A 31 1.68 -12.10 -11.50
CA GLN A 31 2.58 -11.58 -12.51
C GLN A 31 3.06 -10.17 -12.19
N VAL A 32 4.32 -9.90 -12.53
CA VAL A 32 4.96 -8.60 -12.30
C VAL A 32 5.39 -7.93 -13.60
N THR A 33 5.43 -6.60 -13.60
CA THR A 33 6.01 -5.80 -14.69
C THR A 33 7.55 -5.91 -14.70
N PRO A 34 8.27 -5.38 -15.71
CA PRO A 34 9.74 -5.33 -15.69
C PRO A 34 10.32 -4.57 -14.47
N LYS A 35 9.57 -3.60 -13.90
CA LYS A 35 9.93 -2.90 -12.66
C LYS A 35 9.47 -3.65 -11.40
N LYS A 36 9.12 -4.92 -11.53
CA LYS A 36 8.55 -5.77 -10.48
C LYS A 36 7.26 -5.25 -9.83
N ASN A 37 6.56 -4.28 -10.44
CA ASN A 37 5.23 -3.89 -9.96
C ASN A 37 4.26 -5.07 -10.10
N THR A 38 3.63 -5.46 -9.00
CA THR A 38 2.45 -6.35 -8.99
C THR A 38 1.22 -5.61 -9.50
N VAL A 39 0.13 -6.35 -9.71
CA VAL A 39 -1.16 -5.76 -10.12
C VAL A 39 -1.66 -4.69 -9.12
N LEU A 40 -1.40 -4.85 -7.82
CA LEU A 40 -1.78 -3.89 -6.78
C LEU A 40 -0.97 -2.59 -6.84
N HIS A 41 0.30 -2.64 -7.23
CA HIS A 41 1.10 -1.42 -7.44
C HIS A 41 0.50 -0.58 -8.57
N VAL A 42 0.16 -1.24 -9.68
CA VAL A 42 -0.43 -0.57 -10.85
C VAL A 42 -1.80 0.01 -10.48
N ALA A 43 -2.69 -0.79 -9.90
CA ALA A 43 -4.01 -0.33 -9.52
C ALA A 43 -3.97 0.83 -8.49
N ALA A 44 -3.02 0.79 -7.55
CA ALA A 44 -2.77 1.88 -6.61
C ALA A 44 -2.26 3.15 -7.29
N GLU A 45 -1.37 3.03 -8.29
CA GLU A 45 -0.85 4.18 -9.05
C GLU A 45 -1.95 4.89 -9.85
N PHE A 46 -2.97 4.15 -10.31
CA PHE A 46 -4.06 4.66 -11.17
C PHE A 46 -5.40 4.86 -10.45
N ASN A 47 -5.43 4.89 -9.11
CA ASN A 47 -6.64 5.11 -8.30
C ASN A 47 -7.78 4.10 -8.53
N GLN A 48 -7.47 2.81 -8.70
CA GLN A 48 -8.48 1.79 -8.95
C GLN A 48 -8.89 1.08 -7.66
N SER A 49 -9.62 1.77 -6.78
CA SER A 49 -9.99 1.30 -5.43
C SER A 49 -10.76 -0.02 -5.41
N GLU A 50 -11.78 -0.15 -6.26
CA GLU A 50 -12.66 -1.32 -6.34
C GLU A 50 -11.88 -2.51 -6.90
N PHE A 51 -11.01 -2.27 -7.89
CA PHE A 51 -10.11 -3.27 -8.44
C PHE A 51 -9.10 -3.75 -7.41
N VAL A 52 -8.53 -2.82 -6.64
CA VAL A 52 -7.67 -3.14 -5.49
C VAL A 52 -8.45 -4.03 -4.52
N GLN A 53 -9.65 -3.62 -4.11
CA GLN A 53 -10.46 -4.37 -3.15
C GLN A 53 -10.74 -5.81 -3.64
N ALA A 54 -11.14 -5.97 -4.91
CA ALA A 54 -11.37 -7.29 -5.49
C ALA A 54 -10.10 -8.17 -5.49
N VAL A 55 -8.97 -7.64 -5.97
CA VAL A 55 -7.70 -8.39 -5.97
C VAL A 55 -7.25 -8.75 -4.55
N THR A 56 -7.45 -7.86 -3.58
CA THR A 56 -7.02 -8.11 -2.20
C THR A 56 -7.74 -9.28 -1.53
N LEU A 57 -9.00 -9.53 -1.92
CA LEU A 57 -9.75 -10.69 -1.44
C LEU A 57 -9.21 -12.00 -2.02
N TRP A 58 -8.71 -11.97 -3.26
CA TRP A 58 -8.25 -13.17 -3.96
C TRP A 58 -6.78 -13.48 -3.70
N CYS A 59 -5.95 -12.45 -3.54
CA CYS A 59 -4.49 -12.58 -3.42
C CYS A 59 -3.93 -11.66 -2.32
N PRO A 60 -4.22 -11.96 -1.04
CA PRO A 60 -3.76 -11.14 0.08
C PRO A 60 -2.23 -11.09 0.20
N LEU A 61 -1.49 -12.06 -0.32
CA LEU A 61 -0.02 -12.05 -0.21
C LEU A 61 0.63 -10.86 -0.96
N LEU A 62 -0.06 -10.27 -1.94
CA LEU A 62 0.49 -9.20 -2.78
C LEU A 62 0.71 -7.87 -2.05
N PHE A 63 0.21 -7.68 -0.81
CA PHE A 63 0.47 -6.46 -0.01
C PHE A 63 1.95 -6.28 0.33
N HIS A 64 2.66 -7.39 0.56
CA HIS A 64 4.02 -7.37 1.09
C HIS A 64 5.09 -7.38 -0.01
N GLU A 65 4.67 -7.63 -1.25
CA GLU A 65 5.55 -7.67 -2.40
C GLU A 65 6.15 -6.29 -2.66
N ALA A 66 7.46 -6.26 -2.85
CA ALA A 66 8.19 -5.05 -3.12
C ALA A 66 8.57 -4.99 -4.60
N ASN A 67 8.36 -3.84 -5.23
CA ASN A 67 8.80 -3.61 -6.60
C ASN A 67 10.32 -3.37 -6.67
N SER A 68 10.83 -3.00 -7.84
CA SER A 68 12.26 -2.78 -8.06
C SER A 68 12.88 -1.65 -7.23
N ASN A 69 12.08 -0.75 -6.65
CA ASN A 69 12.55 0.32 -5.77
C ASN A 69 12.39 -0.05 -4.28
N GLY A 70 11.97 -1.28 -3.99
CA GLY A 70 11.59 -1.69 -2.64
C GLY A 70 10.24 -1.13 -2.17
N ASP A 71 9.51 -0.41 -3.02
CA ASP A 71 8.18 0.10 -2.67
C ASP A 71 7.18 -1.06 -2.62
N THR A 72 6.34 -1.10 -1.60
CA THR A 72 5.13 -1.94 -1.57
C THR A 72 3.95 -1.21 -2.24
N PRO A 73 2.81 -1.88 -2.51
CA PRO A 73 1.62 -1.18 -2.99
C PRO A 73 1.18 -0.03 -2.08
N LEU A 74 1.37 -0.18 -0.75
CA LEU A 74 1.08 0.86 0.22
C LEU A 74 1.99 2.09 0.05
N HIS A 75 3.28 1.91 -0.25
CA HIS A 75 4.17 3.04 -0.57
C HIS A 75 3.67 3.80 -1.79
N VAL A 76 3.27 3.09 -2.85
CA VAL A 76 2.73 3.70 -4.07
C VAL A 76 1.44 4.48 -3.75
N ALA A 77 0.46 3.85 -3.10
CA ALA A 77 -0.81 4.50 -2.73
C ALA A 77 -0.60 5.74 -1.85
N ALA A 78 0.31 5.66 -0.88
CA ALA A 78 0.67 6.79 -0.02
C ALA A 78 1.39 7.90 -0.77
N ARG A 79 2.24 7.56 -1.74
CA ARG A 79 3.00 8.51 -2.58
C ARG A 79 2.11 9.29 -3.53
N VAL A 80 1.06 8.68 -4.09
CA VAL A 80 0.08 9.33 -4.97
C VAL A 80 -1.07 9.98 -4.21
N GLY A 81 -1.32 9.54 -2.97
CA GLY A 81 -2.26 10.19 -2.06
C GLY A 81 -3.70 9.69 -2.14
N TYR A 82 -3.96 8.54 -2.75
CA TYR A 82 -5.30 7.95 -2.80
C TYR A 82 -5.65 7.32 -1.46
N SER A 83 -6.20 8.14 -0.56
CA SER A 83 -6.49 7.76 0.82
C SER A 83 -7.45 6.58 0.94
N GLU A 84 -8.37 6.41 -0.01
CA GLU A 84 -9.27 5.25 -0.03
C GLU A 84 -8.49 3.93 -0.20
N ILE A 85 -7.53 3.91 -1.14
CA ILE A 85 -6.67 2.74 -1.36
C ILE A 85 -5.76 2.49 -0.15
N VAL A 86 -5.23 3.56 0.46
CA VAL A 86 -4.48 3.46 1.72
C VAL A 86 -5.34 2.84 2.83
N HIS A 87 -6.59 3.27 2.96
CA HIS A 87 -7.54 2.71 3.92
C HIS A 87 -7.86 1.24 3.63
N ILE A 88 -8.08 0.85 2.37
CA ILE A 88 -8.29 -0.55 1.97
C ILE A 88 -7.07 -1.40 2.36
N PHE A 89 -5.85 -0.94 2.07
CA PHE A 89 -4.64 -1.67 2.44
C PHE A 89 -4.46 -1.79 3.96
N ILE A 90 -4.72 -0.73 4.73
CA ILE A 90 -4.66 -0.77 6.20
C ILE A 90 -5.69 -1.73 6.75
N SER A 91 -6.95 -1.61 6.34
CA SER A 91 -8.05 -2.43 6.84
C SER A 91 -7.86 -3.90 6.49
N GLN A 92 -7.50 -4.23 5.25
CA GLN A 92 -7.22 -5.61 4.85
C GLN A 92 -6.07 -6.22 5.64
N ALA A 93 -4.99 -5.47 5.83
CA ALA A 93 -3.86 -5.92 6.64
C ALA A 93 -4.22 -6.08 8.13
N GLN A 94 -5.31 -5.50 8.62
CA GLN A 94 -5.84 -5.74 9.97
C GLN A 94 -6.83 -6.92 10.01
N THR A 95 -7.69 -7.06 8.99
CA THR A 95 -8.76 -8.08 8.95
C THR A 95 -8.25 -9.49 8.64
N LEU A 96 -7.15 -9.63 7.91
CA LEU A 96 -6.55 -10.94 7.61
C LEU A 96 -5.96 -11.66 8.85
N HIS A 97 -6.06 -11.07 10.05
CA HIS A 97 -5.36 -11.51 11.25
C HIS A 97 -6.27 -11.59 12.49
N VAL A 98 -7.27 -12.46 12.44
CA VAL A 98 -8.01 -12.94 13.63
C VAL A 98 -7.35 -14.24 14.14
N ASP A 99 -6.17 -14.12 14.77
CA ASP A 99 -5.65 -15.13 15.70
C ASP A 99 -4.60 -14.47 16.61
N VAL A 100 -5.07 -14.02 17.78
CA VAL A 100 -4.37 -13.12 18.71
C VAL A 100 -3.17 -13.79 19.42
N GLU A 101 -3.01 -15.11 19.34
CA GLU A 101 -2.06 -15.85 20.19
C GLU A 101 -0.64 -16.06 19.61
N SER A 102 -0.37 -15.70 18.35
CA SER A 102 0.85 -16.21 17.65
C SER A 102 1.95 -15.19 17.30
N GLY A 103 1.96 -13.98 17.87
CA GLY A 103 3.03 -12.98 17.61
C GLY A 103 2.91 -12.26 16.25
N GLN A 104 1.73 -12.31 15.62
CA GLN A 104 1.48 -11.84 14.26
C GLN A 104 0.93 -10.40 14.15
N VAL A 105 0.60 -9.75 15.28
CA VAL A 105 0.38 -8.29 15.36
C VAL A 105 1.57 -7.53 14.75
N GLU A 106 2.76 -8.13 14.79
CA GLU A 106 3.97 -7.61 14.17
C GLU A 106 3.92 -7.57 12.63
N ARG A 107 3.17 -8.43 11.92
CA ARG A 107 3.16 -8.47 10.44
C ARG A 107 2.43 -7.29 9.80
N HIS A 108 1.31 -6.86 10.36
CA HIS A 108 0.64 -5.63 9.93
C HIS A 108 1.54 -4.41 10.17
N LYS A 109 2.14 -4.34 11.37
CA LYS A 109 3.14 -3.32 11.69
C LYS A 109 4.36 -3.40 10.77
N GLU A 110 4.80 -4.60 10.38
CA GLU A 110 5.89 -4.82 9.43
C GLU A 110 5.54 -4.21 8.07
N LEU A 111 4.31 -4.38 7.56
CA LEU A 111 3.88 -3.74 6.32
C LEU A 111 3.90 -2.21 6.42
N LEU A 112 3.35 -1.65 7.50
CA LEU A 112 3.30 -0.21 7.73
C LEU A 112 4.70 0.40 7.88
N ARG A 113 5.59 -0.29 8.60
CA ARG A 113 6.96 0.13 8.92
C ARG A 113 7.99 -0.32 7.89
N LYS A 114 7.61 -1.10 6.88
CA LYS A 114 8.51 -1.53 5.82
C LYS A 114 9.10 -0.30 5.15
N VAL A 115 10.40 -0.35 4.91
CA VAL A 115 11.11 0.70 4.20
C VAL A 115 11.46 0.26 2.80
N ASN A 116 11.37 1.17 1.85
CA ASN A 116 11.87 0.97 0.50
C ASN A 116 13.40 1.11 0.42
N GLU A 117 13.96 1.10 -0.80
CA GLU A 117 15.41 1.24 -1.01
C GLU A 117 15.94 2.60 -0.51
N ASP A 118 15.14 3.65 -0.58
CA ASP A 118 15.43 5.00 -0.08
C ASP A 118 15.31 5.12 1.46
N LYS A 119 15.03 4.02 2.17
CA LYS A 119 14.75 3.99 3.62
C LYS A 119 13.49 4.78 4.02
N GLU A 120 12.59 5.01 3.07
CA GLU A 120 11.31 5.67 3.30
C GLU A 120 10.23 4.63 3.62
N THR A 121 9.38 4.93 4.62
CA THR A 121 8.12 4.20 4.83
C THR A 121 7.00 4.83 4.01
N ALA A 122 5.84 4.17 3.91
CA ALA A 122 4.65 4.75 3.27
C ALA A 122 4.27 6.11 3.88
N LEU A 123 4.45 6.31 5.20
CA LEU A 123 4.21 7.59 5.87
C LEU A 123 5.16 8.69 5.39
N HIS A 124 6.44 8.37 5.15
CA HIS A 124 7.39 9.32 4.57
C HIS A 124 6.95 9.72 3.16
N CYS A 125 6.53 8.77 2.33
CA CYS A 125 6.01 9.04 1.00
C CYS A 125 4.77 9.96 1.03
N ALA A 126 3.79 9.70 1.91
CA ALA A 126 2.61 10.56 2.05
C ALA A 126 2.97 11.96 2.57
N THR A 127 3.87 12.05 3.55
CA THR A 127 4.29 13.32 4.15
C THR A 127 5.04 14.18 3.14
N ARG A 128 6.00 13.60 2.40
CA ARG A 128 6.82 14.31 1.40
C ARG A 128 5.98 14.89 0.28
N ASN A 129 4.90 14.20 -0.10
CA ASN A 129 3.99 14.64 -1.17
C ASN A 129 2.78 15.46 -0.64
N GLY A 130 2.67 15.68 0.68
CA GLY A 130 1.63 16.52 1.26
C GLY A 130 0.24 15.88 1.31
N HIS A 131 0.15 14.55 1.27
CA HIS A 131 -1.11 13.81 1.30
C HIS A 131 -1.65 13.64 2.72
N TYR A 132 -2.23 14.71 3.25
CA TYR A 132 -2.68 14.79 4.65
C TYR A 132 -3.61 13.65 5.08
N LEU A 133 -4.60 13.28 4.25
CA LEU A 133 -5.52 12.19 4.59
C LEU A 133 -4.81 10.85 4.72
N SER A 134 -3.88 10.54 3.80
CA SER A 134 -3.05 9.34 3.88
C SER A 134 -2.13 9.36 5.10
N VAL A 135 -1.54 10.52 5.45
CA VAL A 135 -0.74 10.70 6.67
C VAL A 135 -1.59 10.41 7.91
N LYS A 136 -2.79 10.98 7.98
CA LYS A 136 -3.71 10.78 9.10
C LYS A 136 -4.06 9.30 9.28
N LEU A 137 -4.48 8.63 8.21
CA LEU A 137 -4.82 7.20 8.22
C LEU A 137 -3.64 6.33 8.68
N LEU A 138 -2.42 6.62 8.21
CA LEU A 138 -1.23 5.85 8.58
C LEU A 138 -0.84 6.05 10.06
N ILE A 139 -1.00 7.25 10.61
CA ILE A 139 -0.78 7.53 12.04
C ILE A 139 -1.86 6.87 12.91
N GLU A 140 -3.11 6.90 12.48
CA GLU A 140 -4.22 6.22 13.18
C GLU A 140 -4.01 4.70 13.20
N ALA A 141 -3.46 4.14 12.11
CA ALA A 141 -3.16 2.72 12.01
C ALA A 141 -1.97 2.27 12.88
N ASP A 142 -0.96 3.12 13.04
CA ASP A 142 0.16 2.87 13.96
C ASP A 142 0.55 4.16 14.70
N PRO A 143 -0.02 4.38 15.89
CA PRO A 143 0.24 5.57 16.69
C PRO A 143 1.71 5.76 17.07
N GLU A 144 2.55 4.72 17.05
CA GLU A 144 3.99 4.87 17.34
C GLU A 144 4.72 5.68 16.26
N PHE A 145 4.15 5.84 15.06
CA PHE A 145 4.68 6.76 14.04
C PHE A 145 4.72 8.22 14.52
N SER A 146 3.83 8.61 15.42
CA SER A 146 3.85 9.96 16.01
C SER A 146 5.15 10.27 16.74
N ASN A 147 5.77 9.26 17.38
CA ASN A 147 7.06 9.39 18.05
C ASN A 147 8.23 9.55 17.07
N PHE A 148 8.12 9.02 15.84
CA PHE A 148 9.14 9.15 14.80
C PHE A 148 9.13 10.54 14.18
N ILE A 149 7.95 11.12 13.93
CA ILE A 149 7.82 12.50 13.42
C ILE A 149 8.40 13.51 14.44
N GLN A 150 8.24 13.25 15.75
CA GLN A 150 8.74 14.12 16.83
C GLN A 150 10.26 13.97 17.10
N ARG A 151 10.93 12.93 16.58
CA ARG A 151 12.39 12.77 16.68
C ARG A 151 13.14 13.37 15.48
N CYS A 152 12.48 13.50 14.33
CA CYS A 152 13.05 14.19 13.16
C CYS A 152 13.05 15.72 13.29
N SER A 153 12.39 16.31 14.31
CA SER A 153 12.52 17.75 14.61
C SER A 153 13.90 18.16 15.16
N GLY A 154 14.80 17.20 15.44
CA GLY A 154 16.17 17.47 15.90
C GLY A 154 17.26 17.36 14.83
N ALA A 155 17.03 16.67 13.72
CA ALA A 155 18.00 16.53 12.64
C ALA A 155 17.28 16.23 11.32
N THR A 156 17.60 17.00 10.27
CA THR A 156 17.01 16.99 8.93
C THR A 156 15.56 17.49 8.84
N ALA A 157 15.43 18.77 8.52
CA ALA A 157 14.18 19.45 8.20
C ALA A 157 13.41 18.73 7.08
N LEU A 158 12.27 18.12 7.41
CA LEU A 158 11.16 17.98 6.47
C LEU A 158 10.56 19.38 6.22
N PRO A 159 10.19 19.73 4.98
CA PRO A 159 9.59 21.03 4.71
C PRO A 159 8.27 21.17 5.48
N CYS A 160 8.22 22.23 6.28
CA CYS A 160 7.14 22.67 7.17
C CYS A 160 5.82 22.96 6.45
N ARG A 161 5.16 21.97 5.82
CA ARG A 161 3.83 22.16 5.20
C ARG A 161 2.65 21.53 5.94
N CYS A 162 2.89 20.63 6.90
CA CYS A 162 1.81 20.00 7.68
C CYS A 162 1.67 20.51 9.13
N GLN A 163 2.52 21.44 9.56
CA GLN A 163 2.57 21.92 10.96
C GLN A 163 1.42 22.88 11.35
N ARG A 164 0.36 23.03 10.55
CA ARG A 164 -0.72 23.99 10.81
C ARG A 164 -2.06 23.39 11.21
N PHE A 165 -2.18 22.07 11.37
CA PHE A 165 -3.46 21.43 11.71
C PHE A 165 -3.36 20.26 12.71
N LEU A 166 -2.42 20.35 13.66
CA LEU A 166 -2.51 19.62 14.93
C LEU A 166 -2.60 20.64 16.07
#